data_AF-A0A1V4AND3-F1
#
_entry.id   AF-A0A1V4AND3-F1
#
_cell.length_a   1.000
_cell.length_b   1.000
_cell.length_c   1.000
_cell.angle_alpha   90.00
_cell.angle_beta   90.00
_cell.angle_gamma   90.00
#
_symmetry.space_group_name_H-M   'P 1'
#
loop_
_entity.id
_entity.type
_entity.pdbx_description
1 polymer ?
#
loop_
_entity_poly.entity_id
_entity_poly.type
_entity_poly.pdbx_seq_one_letter_code
_entity_poly.pdbx_strand_id
1 'polypeptide(L)'
;MKNIWYCIGAGTVTPETPLPELPEIPRGALVIIEGRAPIWRYGMAFHKLHGLASAVAVYDPRLGAVVVASHTTEYCEGDIIDVAPLTDA
;
A
#
# COMPACT_ATOMS: atom_id res chain seq x y z
N MET A 1 -9.22 4.73 -11.92
CA MET A 1 -8.02 3.86 -11.84
C MET A 1 -8.33 2.64 -11.00
N LYS A 2 -7.62 1.52 -11.16
CA LYS A 2 -7.80 0.35 -10.27
C LYS A 2 -6.93 0.51 -9.03
N ASN A 3 -7.56 0.48 -7.85
CA ASN A 3 -6.85 0.40 -6.58
C ASN A 3 -6.47 -1.07 -6.35
N ILE A 4 -5.20 -1.32 -6.08
CA ILE A 4 -4.68 -2.66 -5.81
C ILE A 4 -4.27 -2.73 -4.34
N TRP A 5 -4.82 -3.68 -3.60
CA TRP A 5 -4.48 -3.88 -2.20
C TRP A 5 -3.26 -4.79 -2.06
N TYR A 6 -2.31 -4.38 -1.23
CA TYR A 6 -1.16 -5.18 -0.84
C TYR A 6 -1.15 -5.41 0.67
N CYS A 7 -1.66 -6.57 1.08
CA CYS A 7 -1.76 -6.96 2.48
C CYS A 7 -0.42 -7.49 2.99
N ILE A 8 0.28 -6.70 3.81
CA ILE A 8 1.58 -7.06 4.39
C ILE A 8 1.48 -7.63 5.81
N GLY A 9 0.28 -7.59 6.38
CA GLY A 9 -0.03 -8.16 7.68
C GLY A 9 0.21 -9.66 7.70
N ALA A 10 0.94 -10.12 8.71
CA ALA A 10 1.09 -11.51 9.08
C ALA A 10 1.19 -11.55 10.61
N GLY A 11 0.90 -12.68 11.25
CA GLY A 11 0.83 -12.81 12.72
C GLY A 11 2.06 -12.27 13.44
N THR A 12 3.04 -13.13 13.72
CA THR A 12 4.36 -12.67 14.21
C THR A 12 5.28 -12.52 13.00
N VAL A 13 5.87 -11.34 12.82
CA VAL A 13 6.84 -11.06 11.75
C VAL A 13 8.20 -10.67 12.33
N THR A 14 9.27 -11.24 11.77
CA THR A 14 10.67 -10.90 12.07
C THR A 14 11.31 -10.22 10.84
N PRO A 15 12.48 -9.58 10.97
CA PRO A 15 13.19 -9.01 9.82
C PRO A 15 13.48 -10.01 8.69
N GLU A 16 13.62 -11.30 8.99
CA GLU A 16 13.84 -12.38 8.01
C GLU A 16 12.54 -12.85 7.34
N THR A 17 11.37 -12.47 7.90
CA THR A 17 10.08 -12.85 7.34
C THR A 17 9.85 -12.11 6.03
N PRO A 18 9.79 -12.80 4.87
CA PRO A 18 9.68 -12.13 3.58
C PRO A 18 8.35 -11.39 3.46
N LEU A 19 8.34 -10.34 2.63
CA LEU A 19 7.09 -9.72 2.19
C LEU A 19 6.27 -10.71 1.36
N PRO A 20 4.92 -10.66 1.39
CA PRO A 20 4.07 -11.49 0.54
C PRO A 20 4.37 -11.32 -0.95
N GLU A 21 3.97 -12.29 -1.76
CA GLU A 21 4.03 -12.15 -3.21
C GLU A 21 3.24 -10.92 -3.66
N LEU A 22 3.76 -10.22 -4.68
CA LEU A 22 3.09 -9.04 -5.19
C LEU A 22 1.84 -9.48 -5.97
N PRO A 23 0.70 -8.79 -5.81
CA PRO A 23 -0.42 -8.95 -6.71
C PRO A 23 -0.05 -8.49 -8.12
N GLU A 24 -0.90 -8.75 -9.11
CA GLU A 24 -0.77 -8.13 -10.42
C GLU A 24 -0.98 -6.61 -10.28
N ILE A 25 0.04 -5.83 -10.68
CA ILE A 25 0.01 -4.36 -10.64
C ILE A 25 -0.07 -3.87 -12.09
N PRO A 26 -1.26 -3.56 -12.62
CA PRO A 26 -1.38 -3.00 -13.95
C PRO A 26 -0.74 -1.61 -14.00
N ARG A 27 -0.23 -1.23 -15.17
CA ARG A 27 0.32 0.12 -15.37
C ARG A 27 -0.73 1.18 -15.04
N GLY A 28 -0.33 2.22 -14.31
CA GLY A 28 -1.27 3.24 -13.84
C GLY A 28 -1.89 2.95 -12.48
N ALA A 29 -1.67 1.78 -11.87
CA ALA A 29 -2.32 1.44 -10.60
C ALA A 29 -1.83 2.31 -9.44
N LEU A 30 -2.79 2.66 -8.57
CA LEU A 30 -2.55 3.05 -7.19
C LEU A 30 -2.48 1.77 -6.35
N VAL A 31 -1.38 1.57 -5.63
CA VAL A 31 -1.25 0.43 -4.71
C VAL A 31 -1.43 0.90 -3.27
N ILE A 32 -2.33 0.26 -2.54
CA ILE A 32 -2.64 0.54 -1.14
C ILE A 32 -2.00 -0.55 -0.27
N ILE A 33 -1.06 -0.17 0.58
CA ILE A 33 -0.44 -1.05 1.56
C ILE A 33 -1.35 -1.12 2.80
N GLU A 34 -1.74 -2.33 3.18
CA GLU A 34 -2.56 -2.60 4.38
C GLU A 34 -1.94 -3.70 5.25
N GLY A 35 -2.23 -3.67 6.55
CA GLY A 35 -2.12 -4.83 7.43
C GLY A 35 -1.36 -4.53 8.71
N ARG A 36 -1.71 -5.21 9.81
CA ARG A 36 -1.03 -5.00 11.10
C ARG A 36 0.40 -5.52 11.02
N ALA A 37 1.35 -4.61 10.93
CA ALA A 37 2.78 -4.91 10.80
C ALA A 37 3.66 -3.81 11.42
N PRO A 38 4.92 -4.11 11.76
CA PRO A 38 5.89 -3.11 12.18
C PRO A 38 6.21 -2.11 11.06
N ILE A 39 6.57 -0.88 11.45
CA ILE A 39 6.87 0.24 10.52
C ILE A 39 7.95 -0.15 9.49
N TRP A 40 8.99 -0.87 9.89
CA TRP A 40 10.05 -1.29 8.96
C TRP A 40 9.51 -2.15 7.80
N ARG A 41 8.45 -2.93 8.02
CA ARG A 41 7.83 -3.77 6.99
C ARG A 41 7.05 -2.93 5.98
N TYR A 42 6.40 -1.86 6.44
CA TYR A 42 5.82 -0.85 5.56
C TYR A 42 6.90 -0.16 4.71
N GLY A 43 8.05 0.18 5.30
CA GLY A 43 9.19 0.74 4.55
C GLY A 43 9.71 -0.20 3.45
N MET A 44 9.84 -1.49 3.75
CA MET A 44 10.21 -2.51 2.75
C MET A 44 9.16 -2.63 1.64
N ALA A 45 7.87 -2.66 2.00
CA ALA A 45 6.78 -2.76 1.04
C ALA A 45 6.72 -1.53 0.12
N PHE A 46 6.83 -0.33 0.70
CA PHE A 46 6.94 0.92 -0.02
C PHE A 46 8.09 0.90 -1.03
N HIS A 47 9.30 0.54 -0.59
CA HIS A 47 10.47 0.50 -1.46
C HIS A 47 10.29 -0.47 -2.64
N LYS A 48 9.68 -1.64 -2.39
CA LYS A 48 9.37 -2.65 -3.42
C LYS A 48 8.33 -2.16 -4.45
N LEU A 49 7.37 -1.34 -4.01
CA LEU A 49 6.26 -0.87 -4.84
C LEU A 49 6.53 0.45 -5.58
N HIS A 50 7.38 1.32 -5.04
CA HIS A 50 7.62 2.69 -5.54
C HIS A 50 8.00 2.74 -7.04
N GLY A 51 8.71 1.72 -7.55
CA GLY A 51 9.10 1.64 -8.96
C GLY A 51 8.13 0.89 -9.87
N LEU A 52 7.07 0.29 -9.31
CA LEU A 52 6.10 -0.55 -10.03
C LEU A 52 4.73 0.11 -10.14
N ALA A 53 4.32 0.82 -9.10
CA ALA A 53 3.05 1.52 -9.04
C ALA A 53 3.17 2.95 -9.57
N SER A 54 2.05 3.50 -10.06
CA SER A 54 1.97 4.91 -10.41
C SER A 54 1.87 5.81 -9.18
N ALA A 55 1.22 5.32 -8.13
CA ALA A 55 1.23 5.92 -6.81
C ALA A 55 1.15 4.83 -5.74
N VAL A 56 1.63 5.12 -4.54
CA VAL A 56 1.56 4.24 -3.38
C VAL A 56 0.85 4.96 -2.25
N ALA A 57 -0.09 4.28 -1.61
CA ALA A 57 -0.79 4.76 -0.42
C ALA A 57 -0.66 3.75 0.73
N VAL A 58 -0.84 4.22 1.95
CA VAL A 58 -0.90 3.41 3.17
C VAL A 58 -2.28 3.56 3.77
N TYR A 59 -2.95 2.44 4.03
CA TYR A 59 -4.26 2.43 4.66
C TYR A 59 -4.16 2.74 6.16
N ASP A 60 -4.87 3.79 6.60
CA ASP A 60 -5.12 4.10 8.00
C ASP A 60 -6.63 3.96 8.27
N PRO A 61 -7.05 3.05 9.18
CA PRO A 61 -8.47 2.82 9.51
C PRO A 61 -9.24 4.06 10.00
N ARG A 62 -8.56 5.16 10.35
CA ARG A 62 -9.16 6.41 10.81
C ARG A 62 -9.39 7.41 9.69
N LEU A 63 -8.72 7.26 8.55
CA LEU A 63 -8.67 8.26 7.49
C LEU A 63 -9.07 7.70 6.12
N GLY A 64 -8.68 6.47 5.80
CA GLY A 64 -8.67 5.92 4.44
C GLY A 64 -7.24 5.62 3.97
N ALA A 65 -7.01 5.53 2.67
CA ALA A 65 -5.68 5.29 2.12
C ALA A 65 -4.96 6.62 1.86
N VAL A 66 -3.91 6.91 2.63
CA VAL A 66 -3.12 8.13 2.51
C VAL A 66 -2.01 7.92 1.49
N VAL A 67 -1.97 8.73 0.43
CA VAL A 67 -0.92 8.68 -0.60
C VAL A 67 0.42 9.09 0.02
N VAL A 68 1.45 8.27 -0.15
CA VAL A 68 2.79 8.48 0.42
C VAL A 68 3.88 8.65 -0.64
N ALA A 69 3.60 8.33 -1.90
CA ALA A 69 4.41 8.71 -3.06
C ALA A 69 3.60 8.65 -4.34
N SER A 70 3.91 9.53 -5.30
CA SER A 70 3.30 9.53 -6.63
C SER A 70 4.33 9.82 -7.73
N HIS A 71 4.20 9.11 -8.86
CA HIS A 71 4.88 9.42 -10.13
C HIS A 71 3.90 9.99 -11.16
N THR A 72 2.73 10.45 -10.71
CA THR A 72 1.67 10.99 -11.56
C THR A 72 1.26 12.37 -11.07
N THR A 73 0.61 13.15 -11.93
CA THR A 73 0.00 14.43 -11.56
C THR A 73 -1.41 14.29 -10.98
N GLU A 74 -1.94 13.07 -10.88
CA GLU A 74 -3.30 12.81 -10.38
C GLU A 74 -3.36 12.73 -8.85
N TYR A 75 -2.27 12.28 -8.23
CA TYR A 75 -2.15 12.13 -6.79
C TYR A 75 -0.93 12.89 -6.28
N CYS A 76 -1.09 13.51 -5.12
CA CYS A 76 -0.04 14.15 -4.35
C CYS A 76 0.13 13.45 -3.00
N GLU A 77 1.32 13.51 -2.42
CA GLU A 77 1.55 13.00 -1.08
C GLU A 77 0.64 13.71 -0.07
N GLY A 78 -0.02 12.92 0.79
CA GLY A 78 -0.99 13.39 1.77
C GLY A 78 -2.44 13.37 1.29
N ASP A 79 -2.70 13.13 0.00
CA ASP A 79 -4.06 12.89 -0.47
C ASP A 79 -4.69 11.69 0.23
N ILE A 80 -5.95 11.82 0.61
CA ILE A 80 -6.72 10.76 1.28
C ILE A 80 -7.69 10.18 0.26
N ILE A 81 -7.52 8.88 -0.03
CA ILE A 81 -8.45 8.13 -0.87
C ILE A 81 -9.48 7.46 0.04
N ASP A 82 -10.74 7.84 -0.14
CA ASP A 82 -11.86 7.26 0.60
C ASP A 82 -12.11 5.82 0.12
N VAL A 83 -11.74 4.86 0.96
CA VAL A 83 -11.88 3.42 0.70
C VAL A 83 -12.34 2.71 1.96
N ALA A 84 -13.24 1.73 1.79
CA ALA A 84 -13.59 0.81 2.86
C ALA A 84 -12.42 -0.15 3.17
N PRO A 85 -12.30 -0.65 4.41
CA PRO A 85 -11.34 -1.68 4.75
C PRO A 85 -11.56 -2.94 3.90
N LEU A 86 -10.49 -3.66 3.56
CA LEU A 86 -10.58 -4.87 2.73
C LEU A 86 -11.47 -5.97 3.36
N THR A 87 -11.64 -5.96 4.68
CA THR A 87 -12.47 -6.94 5.42
C THR A 87 -13.98 -6.71 5.32
N ASP A 88 -14.42 -5.56 4.77
CA ASP A 88 -15.82 -5.18 4.65
C ASP A 88 -16.34 -5.13 3.19
N ALA A 89 -15.61 -5.75 2.25
CA ALA A 89 -15.92 -5.80 0.81
C ALA A 89 -16.26 -7.21 0.29
#